data_AF-A0A2H0QTN7-F1
#
_entry.id   AF-A0A2H0QTN7-F1
#
_cell.length_a   1.000
_cell.length_b   1.000
_cell.length_c   1.000
_cell.angle_alpha   90.00
_cell.angle_beta   90.00
_cell.angle_gamma   90.00
#
_symmetry.space_group_name_H-M   'P 1'
#
loop_
_entity.id
_entity.type
_entity.pdbx_description
1 polymer ?
#
loop_
_entity_poly.entity_id
_entity_poly.type
_entity_poly.pdbx_seq_one_letter_code
_entity_poly.pdbx_strand_id
1 'polypeptide(L)'
;MKRLFFITLLVMNSAEARSLKATADKLASETTRIGLGLALFGIGLAAIYFMIGKQDAGMKLNHALFGSFVLLLSPAILSFIKGLV
;
A
#
# COMPACT_ATOMS: atom_id res chain seq x y z
N MET A 1 -28.00 -27.53 24.34
CA MET A 1 -28.01 -27.08 22.93
C MET A 1 -27.75 -25.58 22.75
N LYS A 2 -28.46 -24.67 23.44
CA LYS A 2 -28.27 -23.20 23.27
C LYS A 2 -26.83 -22.70 23.49
N ARG A 3 -26.07 -23.27 24.42
CA ARG A 3 -24.66 -22.86 24.68
C ARG A 3 -23.69 -23.22 23.54
N LEU A 4 -23.91 -24.32 22.83
CA LEU A 4 -23.09 -24.69 21.67
C LEU A 4 -23.29 -23.68 20.52
N PHE A 5 -24.52 -23.25 20.31
CA PHE A 5 -24.88 -22.28 19.26
C PHE A 5 -24.14 -20.94 19.43
N PHE A 6 -24.03 -20.45 20.67
CA PHE A 6 -23.27 -19.22 20.96
C PHE A 6 -21.77 -19.38 20.70
N ILE A 7 -21.18 -20.53 21.04
CA ILE A 7 -19.75 -20.79 20.80
C ILE A 7 -19.47 -20.87 19.29
N THR A 8 -20.32 -21.54 18.52
CA THR A 8 -20.17 -21.61 17.06
C THR A 8 -20.30 -20.25 16.39
N LEU A 9 -21.18 -19.38 16.86
CA LEU A 9 -21.33 -18.02 16.35
C LEU A 9 -20.09 -17.15 16.62
N LEU A 10 -19.52 -17.27 17.82
CA LEU A 10 -18.31 -16.56 18.22
C LEU A 10 -17.08 -17.03 17.43
N VAL A 11 -16.99 -18.34 17.17
CA VAL A 11 -15.91 -18.94 16.37
C VAL A 11 -16.04 -18.56 14.90
N MET A 12 -17.25 -18.59 14.32
CA MET A 12 -17.49 -18.16 12.93
C MET A 12 -17.12 -16.69 12.73
N ASN A 13 -17.56 -15.80 13.62
CA ASN A 13 -17.21 -14.38 13.56
C ASN A 13 -15.68 -14.17 13.60
N SER A 14 -14.98 -14.93 14.45
CA SER A 14 -13.51 -14.88 14.52
C SER A 14 -12.81 -15.42 13.25
N ALA A 15 -13.45 -16.33 12.51
CA ALA A 15 -12.92 -16.91 11.29
C ALA A 15 -13.13 -15.96 10.10
N GLU A 16 -14.29 -15.32 10.01
CA GLU A 16 -14.59 -14.29 9.01
C GLU A 16 -13.74 -13.04 9.22
N ALA A 17 -13.56 -12.58 10.46
CA ALA A 17 -12.67 -11.47 10.77
C ALA A 17 -11.20 -11.78 10.37
N ARG A 18 -10.76 -13.03 10.52
CA ARG A 18 -9.43 -13.48 10.08
C ARG A 18 -9.31 -13.57 8.56
N SER A 19 -10.34 -14.03 7.86
CA SER A 19 -10.33 -14.11 6.39
C SER A 19 -10.36 -12.71 5.75
N LEU A 20 -11.13 -11.78 6.31
CA LEU A 20 -11.17 -10.38 5.90
C LEU A 20 -9.81 -9.70 6.12
N LYS A 21 -9.20 -9.90 7.30
CA LYS A 21 -7.86 -9.39 7.58
C LYS A 21 -6.83 -9.94 6.60
N ALA A 22 -6.81 -11.25 6.36
CA ALA A 22 -5.88 -11.87 5.41
C ALA A 22 -6.08 -11.38 3.97
N THR A 23 -7.32 -11.09 3.57
CA THR A 23 -7.63 -10.51 2.26
C THR A 23 -7.15 -9.07 2.16
N ALA A 24 -7.36 -8.26 3.21
CA ALA A 24 -6.86 -6.90 3.28
C ALA A 24 -5.33 -6.84 3.25
N ASP A 25 -4.64 -7.73 3.97
CA ASP A 25 -3.18 -7.81 3.98
C ASP A 25 -2.63 -8.19 2.59
N LYS A 26 -3.29 -9.13 1.89
CA LYS A 26 -2.94 -9.46 0.50
C LYS A 26 -3.17 -8.30 -0.46
N LEU A 27 -4.32 -7.62 -0.34
CA LEU A 27 -4.63 -6.46 -1.18
C LEU A 27 -3.62 -5.33 -0.96
N ALA A 28 -3.22 -5.07 0.28
CA ALA A 28 -2.20 -4.08 0.61
C ALA A 28 -0.84 -4.43 -0.01
N SER A 29 -0.46 -5.72 0.02
CA SER A 29 0.77 -6.22 -0.62
C SER A 29 0.74 -6.01 -2.14
N GLU A 30 -0.34 -6.43 -2.82
CA GLU A 30 -0.45 -6.26 -4.28
C GLU A 30 -0.53 -4.78 -4.68
N THR A 31 -1.27 -3.96 -3.92
CA THR A 31 -1.35 -2.51 -4.15
C THR A 31 0.01 -1.84 -4.01
N THR A 32 0.82 -2.26 -3.02
CA THR A 32 2.19 -1.75 -2.85
C THR A 32 3.06 -2.11 -4.05
N ARG A 33 2.95 -3.34 -4.55
CA ARG A 33 3.69 -3.80 -5.73
C ARG A 33 3.29 -3.03 -6.99
N ILE A 34 2.00 -2.79 -7.19
CA ILE A 34 1.49 -1.95 -8.30
C ILE A 34 1.98 -0.50 -8.16
N GLY A 35 1.91 0.06 -6.94
CA GLY A 35 2.38 1.41 -6.65
C GLY A 35 3.87 1.59 -6.95
N LEU A 36 4.70 0.62 -6.56
CA LEU A 36 6.14 0.60 -6.88
C LEU A 36 6.39 0.49 -8.40
N GLY A 37 5.60 -0.32 -9.11
CA GLY A 37 5.66 -0.40 -10.57
C GLY A 37 5.36 0.94 -11.25
N LEU A 38 4.31 1.64 -10.81
CA LEU A 38 3.95 2.98 -11.27
C LEU A 38 5.03 4.02 -10.95
N ALA A 39 5.62 3.95 -9.76
CA ALA A 39 6.73 4.81 -9.35
C ALA A 39 7.95 4.66 -10.27
N LEU A 40 8.38 3.42 -10.52
CA LEU A 40 9.50 3.13 -11.44
C LEU A 40 9.21 3.63 -12.87
N PHE A 41 7.98 3.44 -13.34
CA PHE A 41 7.56 3.96 -14.64
C PHE A 41 7.62 5.50 -14.69
N GLY A 42 7.12 6.18 -13.66
CA GLY A 42 7.17 7.65 -13.56
C GLY A 42 8.61 8.19 -13.54
N ILE A 43 9.51 7.52 -12.82
CA ILE A 43 10.95 7.86 -12.81
C ILE A 43 11.55 7.66 -14.20
N GLY A 44 11.25 6.54 -14.87
CA GLY A 44 11.73 6.28 -16.23
C GLY A 44 11.26 7.33 -17.24
N LEU A 45 9.99 7.71 -17.21
CA LEU A 45 9.44 8.78 -18.04
C LEU A 45 10.10 10.14 -17.75
N ALA A 46 10.31 10.47 -16.49
CA ALA A 46 10.97 11.70 -16.09
C ALA A 46 12.44 11.74 -16.56
N ALA A 47 13.15 10.62 -16.46
CA ALA A 47 14.51 10.47 -16.97
C ALA A 47 14.58 10.64 -18.49
N ILE A 48 13.63 10.05 -19.23
CA ILE A 48 13.50 10.28 -20.68
C ILE A 48 13.28 11.77 -20.95
N TYR A 49 12.31 12.41 -20.29
CA TYR A 49 12.07 13.85 -20.47
C TYR A 49 13.29 14.72 -20.17
N PHE A 50 14.12 14.29 -19.22
CA PHE A 50 15.37 14.96 -18.88
C PHE A 50 16.40 14.83 -20.01
N MET A 51 16.54 13.63 -20.58
CA MET A 51 17.47 13.37 -21.69
C MET A 51 17.10 14.14 -22.98
N ILE A 52 15.81 14.34 -23.27
CA ILE A 52 15.35 15.17 -24.40
C ILE A 52 15.42 16.68 -24.10
N GLY A 53 15.97 17.10 -22.96
CA GLY A 53 16.21 18.50 -22.64
C GLY A 53 14.96 19.31 -22.32
N LYS A 54 13.86 18.66 -21.92
CA LYS A 54 12.62 19.35 -21.56
C LYS A 54 12.80 20.11 -20.25
N GLN A 55 12.55 21.42 -20.25
CA GLN A 55 12.80 22.30 -19.08
C GLN A 55 12.07 21.86 -17.80
N ASP A 56 10.87 21.27 -17.92
CA ASP A 56 10.11 20.79 -16.75
C ASP A 56 10.53 19.41 -16.23
N ALA A 57 11.50 18.75 -16.87
CA ALA A 57 11.85 17.38 -16.56
C ALA A 57 12.42 17.20 -15.14
N GLY A 58 13.21 18.16 -14.67
CA GLY A 58 13.75 18.15 -13.30
C GLY A 58 12.64 18.19 -12.24
N MET A 59 11.64 19.05 -12.43
CA MET A 59 10.47 19.09 -11.54
C MET A 59 9.68 17.78 -11.57
N LYS A 60 9.47 17.20 -12.77
CA LYS A 60 8.76 15.92 -12.91
C LYS A 60 9.50 14.77 -12.26
N LEU A 61 10.82 14.75 -12.35
CA LEU A 61 11.67 13.77 -11.69
C LEU A 61 11.55 13.89 -10.16
N ASN A 62 11.62 15.11 -9.62
CA ASN A 62 11.42 15.34 -8.20
C ASN A 62 10.03 14.88 -7.72
N HIS A 63 8.97 15.15 -8.48
CA HIS A 63 7.62 14.68 -8.15
C HIS A 63 7.53 13.14 -8.17
N ALA A 64 8.13 12.50 -9.17
CA ALA A 64 8.17 11.04 -9.26
C ALA A 64 8.95 10.43 -8.08
N LEU A 65 10.09 11.02 -7.70
CA LEU A 65 10.88 10.58 -6.55
C LEU A 65 10.11 10.78 -5.23
N PHE A 66 9.49 11.95 -5.02
CA PHE A 66 8.68 12.21 -3.83
C PHE A 66 7.50 11.25 -3.71
N GLY A 67 6.76 11.01 -4.80
CA GLY A 67 5.68 10.03 -4.81
C GLY A 67 6.16 8.61 -4.47
N SER A 68 7.35 8.24 -4.95
CA SER A 68 7.98 6.96 -4.63
C SER A 68 8.35 6.85 -3.15
N PHE A 69 8.89 7.91 -2.55
CA PHE A 69 9.20 7.95 -1.11
C PHE A 69 7.95 7.82 -0.24
N VAL A 70 6.83 8.44 -0.64
CA VAL A 70 5.56 8.30 0.09
C VAL A 70 5.08 6.84 0.10
N LEU A 71 5.19 6.14 -1.04
CA LEU A 71 4.84 4.73 -1.13
C LEU A 71 5.74 3.86 -0.23
N LEU A 72 7.04 4.17 -0.14
CA LEU A 72 7.98 3.47 0.73
C LEU A 72 7.75 3.76 2.22
N LEU A 73 7.28 4.96 2.56
CA LEU A 73 6.97 5.37 3.94
C LEU A 73 5.60 4.90 4.42
N SER A 74 4.69 4.51 3.52
CA SER A 74 3.34 4.04 3.85
C SER A 74 3.30 2.99 4.98
N PRO A 75 4.14 1.92 4.97
CA PRO A 75 4.14 0.93 6.05
C PRO A 75 4.59 1.50 7.40
N ALA A 76 5.53 2.45 7.40
CA ALA A 76 6.02 3.11 8.61
C ALA A 76 4.95 4.03 9.20
N ILE A 77 4.23 4.78 8.35
CA ILE A 77 3.09 5.63 8.76
C ILE A 77 1.99 4.76 9.37
N LEU A 78 1.63 3.65 8.72
CA LEU A 78 0.62 2.72 9.24
C LEU A 78 1.04 2.10 10.58
N SER A 79 2.32 1.75 10.73
CA SER A 79 2.85 1.19 11.98
C SER A 79 2.87 2.22 13.10
N PHE A 80 3.21 3.47 12.80
CA PHE A 80 3.13 4.59 13.73
C PHE A 80 1.70 4.82 14.23
N ILE A 81 0.72 4.88 13.31
CA ILE A 81 -0.70 5.04 13.67
C ILE A 81 -1.19 3.88 14.55
N LYS A 82 -0.82 2.64 14.20
CA LYS A 82 -1.17 1.45 15.00
C LYS A 82 -0.49 1.42 16.37
N GLY A 83 0.66 2.05 16.54
CA GLY A 83 1.36 2.15 17.83
C GLY A 83 0.84 3.28 18.73
N LEU A 84 0.00 4.16 18.18
CA LEU A 84 -0.61 5.29 18.89
C LEU A 84 -1.98 4.97 19.48
N VAL A 85 -2.60 3.88 19.01
CA VAL A 85 -3.90 3.33 19.44
C VAL A 85 -3.67 2.08 20.28
#